data_AF-A0A4Q9FUV0-F1
#
_entry.id   AF-A0A4Q9FUV0-F1
#
_cell.length_a   1.000
_cell.length_b   1.000
_cell.length_c   1.000
_cell.angle_alpha   90.00
_cell.angle_beta   90.00
_cell.angle_gamma   90.00
#
_symmetry.space_group_name_H-M   'P 1'
#
loop_
_entity.id
_entity.type
_entity.pdbx_description
1 polymer ?
#
loop_
_entity_poly.entity_id
_entity_poly.type
_entity_poly.pdbx_seq_one_letter_code
_entity_poly.pdbx_strand_id
1 'polypeptide(L)'
;MDTQFHQLHHDGLLILTNVADATGARIVEQLGCKAVATSSAAVAWAHGYADGNALPLERLISTVESIARVISVPLTIDVEAGYSDDLTRVAEVIEAVIAAGAVGINIEDGAASPELLVRKIEVARQVADRRNVKLFINARTDVYLRGLVPAEDRVAETLKRAALYQAAGADGLFAAGVTAKYEIEALCQGTSLPVNVLGLPGLPSPEELQALGVRRLSAGSGIAEFLYGAMASLAKGFLQTGKLDSSHLKAFTYGEVNALLKMAGNT
;
A
#
# COMPACT_ATOMS: atom_id res chain seq x y z
N MET A 1 -8.15 6.15 17.00
CA MET A 1 -7.97 6.03 15.53
C MET A 1 -7.67 4.59 15.12
N ASP A 2 -6.88 3.87 15.90
CA ASP A 2 -6.61 2.44 15.77
C ASP A 2 -7.87 1.54 15.71
N THR A 3 -8.79 1.64 16.67
CA THR A 3 -10.04 0.84 16.65
C THR A 3 -10.88 1.13 15.40
N GLN A 4 -10.94 2.40 14.98
CA GLN A 4 -11.60 2.81 13.76
C GLN A 4 -10.93 2.18 12.53
N PHE A 5 -9.59 2.13 12.47
CA PHE A 5 -8.89 1.53 11.35
C PHE A 5 -9.17 0.03 11.21
N HIS A 6 -9.26 -0.71 12.32
CA HIS A 6 -9.72 -2.10 12.30
C HIS A 6 -11.14 -2.21 11.74
N GLN A 7 -12.07 -1.37 12.21
CA GLN A 7 -13.47 -1.42 11.76
C GLN A 7 -13.63 -1.19 10.26
N LEU A 8 -12.81 -0.30 9.67
CA LEU A 8 -12.85 -0.02 8.23
C LEU A 8 -12.61 -1.27 7.35
N HIS A 9 -11.92 -2.29 7.85
CA HIS A 9 -11.69 -3.55 7.13
C HIS A 9 -12.88 -4.52 7.20
N HIS A 10 -13.93 -4.16 7.95
CA HIS A 10 -15.17 -4.93 8.09
C HIS A 10 -16.40 -4.23 7.52
N ASP A 11 -16.31 -2.93 7.23
CA ASP A 11 -17.42 -2.10 6.72
C ASP A 11 -17.60 -2.17 5.18
N GLY A 12 -16.70 -2.86 4.47
CA GLY A 12 -16.71 -2.98 3.01
C GLY A 12 -15.30 -2.99 2.42
N LEU A 13 -15.17 -2.64 1.15
CA LEU A 13 -13.86 -2.45 0.52
C LEU A 13 -13.25 -1.11 0.94
N LEU A 14 -12.18 -1.16 1.74
CA LEU A 14 -11.38 0.02 2.08
C LEU A 14 -10.41 0.36 0.95
N ILE A 15 -10.65 1.46 0.25
CA ILE A 15 -9.75 1.98 -0.79
C ILE A 15 -8.76 2.95 -0.16
N LEU A 16 -7.47 2.63 -0.20
CA LEU A 16 -6.39 3.45 0.34
C LEU A 16 -5.53 4.04 -0.78
N THR A 17 -5.44 5.36 -0.78
CA THR A 17 -4.43 6.10 -1.54
C THR A 17 -3.11 6.08 -0.78
N ASN A 18 -2.03 5.77 -1.48
CA ASN A 18 -0.69 5.80 -0.92
C ASN A 18 -0.02 7.16 -1.20
N VAL A 19 0.61 7.74 -0.18
CA VAL A 19 1.24 9.07 -0.25
C VAL A 19 2.71 9.01 0.16
N ALA A 20 3.48 10.02 -0.25
CA ALA A 20 4.90 10.18 0.12
C ALA A 20 5.12 11.23 1.23
N ASP A 21 4.19 12.16 1.42
CA ASP A 21 4.37 13.32 2.29
C ASP A 21 3.05 13.85 2.89
N ALA A 22 3.18 14.87 3.75
CA ALA A 22 2.07 15.50 4.46
C ALA A 22 1.09 16.24 3.53
N THR A 23 1.58 16.85 2.45
CA THR A 23 0.74 17.59 1.50
C THR A 23 -0.16 16.63 0.74
N GLY A 24 0.40 15.53 0.22
CA GLY A 24 -0.35 14.45 -0.40
C GLY A 24 -1.38 13.86 0.57
N ALA A 25 -0.98 13.60 1.82
CA ALA A 25 -1.90 13.11 2.85
C ALA A 25 -3.11 14.05 3.08
N ARG A 26 -2.86 15.37 3.12
CA ARG A 26 -3.93 16.36 3.29
C ARG A 26 -4.88 16.41 2.10
N ILE A 27 -4.33 16.32 0.88
CA ILE A 27 -5.13 16.30 -0.36
C ILE A 27 -6.04 15.08 -0.37
N VAL A 28 -5.52 13.88 -0.12
CA VAL A 28 -6.34 12.66 -0.16
C VAL A 28 -7.39 12.62 0.94
N GLU A 29 -7.09 13.20 2.11
CA GLU A 29 -8.09 13.38 3.18
C GLU A 29 -9.21 14.33 2.74
N GLN A 30 -8.90 15.47 2.12
CA GLN A 30 -9.91 16.40 1.62
C GLN A 30 -10.80 15.79 0.51
N LEU A 31 -10.26 14.81 -0.23
CA LEU A 31 -11.02 14.02 -1.21
C LEU A 31 -11.92 12.95 -0.55
N GLY A 32 -11.89 12.83 0.78
CA GLY A 32 -12.81 12.00 1.55
C GLY A 32 -12.30 10.59 1.87
N CYS A 33 -10.99 10.33 1.77
CA CYS A 33 -10.43 9.05 2.18
C CYS A 33 -10.76 8.74 3.65
N LYS A 34 -10.95 7.45 3.98
CA LYS A 34 -11.23 7.02 5.37
C LYS A 34 -9.98 6.72 6.19
N ALA A 35 -8.85 6.55 5.53
CA ALA A 35 -7.52 6.38 6.11
C ALA A 35 -6.45 6.69 5.05
N VAL A 36 -5.24 6.97 5.50
CA VAL A 36 -4.07 7.26 4.64
C VAL A 36 -3.05 6.13 4.81
N ALA A 37 -2.45 5.70 3.69
CA ALA A 37 -1.32 4.78 3.69
C ALA A 37 -0.06 5.49 3.15
N THR A 38 1.12 5.16 3.66
CA THR A 38 2.37 5.48 2.93
C THR A 38 2.69 4.40 1.90
N SER A 39 3.55 4.72 0.93
CA SER A 39 4.26 3.74 0.11
C SER A 39 5.75 3.88 0.40
N SER A 40 6.45 2.80 0.74
CA SER A 40 7.89 2.86 1.05
C SER A 40 8.67 3.45 -0.13
N ALA A 41 8.38 2.98 -1.36
CA ALA A 41 8.96 3.50 -2.58
C ALA A 41 8.75 5.01 -2.75
N ALA A 42 7.51 5.47 -2.62
CA ALA A 42 7.18 6.88 -2.79
C ALA A 42 7.91 7.77 -1.77
N VAL A 43 7.96 7.33 -0.50
CA VAL A 43 8.67 8.04 0.57
C VAL A 43 10.18 8.01 0.32
N ALA A 44 10.76 6.86 -0.02
CA ALA A 44 12.19 6.71 -0.30
C ALA A 44 12.63 7.64 -1.44
N TRP A 45 11.90 7.63 -2.56
CA TRP A 45 12.19 8.48 -3.72
C TRP A 45 12.11 9.96 -3.40
N ALA A 46 11.13 10.38 -2.59
CA ALA A 46 10.99 11.78 -2.16
C ALA A 46 12.19 12.26 -1.33
N HIS A 47 12.88 11.35 -0.63
CA HIS A 47 14.10 11.63 0.13
C HIS A 47 15.39 11.35 -0.65
N GLY A 48 15.31 10.92 -1.92
CA GLY A 48 16.47 10.62 -2.76
C GLY A 48 17.11 9.25 -2.52
N TYR A 49 16.37 8.31 -1.95
CA TYR A 49 16.81 6.93 -1.73
C TYR A 49 16.10 5.97 -2.68
N ALA A 50 16.75 4.86 -3.02
CA ALA A 50 16.06 3.73 -3.62
C ALA A 50 15.11 3.07 -2.60
N ASP A 51 14.06 2.42 -3.08
CA ASP A 51 13.23 1.54 -2.26
C ASP A 51 13.99 0.25 -1.90
N GLY A 52 13.64 -0.44 -0.81
CA GLY A 52 14.29 -1.68 -0.39
C GLY A 52 15.17 -1.54 0.87
N ASN A 53 14.65 -0.91 1.93
CA ASN A 53 15.28 -0.65 3.23
C ASN A 53 16.49 0.29 3.17
N ALA A 54 16.61 1.11 2.12
CA ALA A 54 17.71 2.07 1.97
C ALA A 54 17.40 3.44 2.59
N LEU A 55 16.12 3.76 2.81
CA LEU A 55 15.71 4.99 3.50
C LEU A 55 16.14 4.91 4.99
N PRO A 56 16.83 5.92 5.54
CA PRO A 56 17.14 5.93 6.96
C PRO A 56 15.88 6.06 7.83
N LEU A 57 15.84 5.35 8.95
CA LEU A 57 14.67 5.29 9.84
C LEU A 57 14.25 6.69 10.33
N GLU A 58 15.19 7.57 10.61
CA GLU A 58 14.91 8.95 11.03
C GLU A 58 14.15 9.75 9.96
N ARG A 59 14.34 9.44 8.67
CA ARG A 59 13.61 10.07 7.57
C ARG A 59 12.19 9.54 7.48
N LEU A 60 12.00 8.23 7.65
CA LEU A 60 10.67 7.64 7.75
C LEU A 60 9.89 8.28 8.90
N ILE A 61 10.46 8.31 10.11
CA ILE A 61 9.83 8.89 11.30
C ILE A 61 9.41 10.34 11.03
N SER A 62 10.32 11.17 10.52
CA SER A 62 10.03 12.58 10.22
C SER A 62 8.90 12.76 9.19
N THR A 63 8.82 11.88 8.19
CA THR A 63 7.69 11.83 7.25
C THR A 63 6.39 11.47 7.96
N VAL A 64 6.38 10.42 8.79
CA VAL A 64 5.19 9.97 9.52
C VAL A 64 4.67 11.06 10.45
N GLU A 65 5.54 11.70 11.23
CA GLU A 65 5.18 12.82 12.11
C GLU A 65 4.59 14.00 11.31
N SER A 66 5.18 14.31 10.16
CA SER A 66 4.69 15.38 9.29
C SER A 66 3.29 15.09 8.74
N ILE A 67 3.02 13.83 8.36
CA ILE A 67 1.70 13.39 7.90
C ILE A 67 0.70 13.41 9.06
N ALA A 68 1.02 12.77 10.19
CA ALA A 68 0.14 12.66 11.34
C ALA A 68 -0.29 14.02 11.89
N ARG A 69 0.58 15.04 11.80
CA ARG A 69 0.27 16.42 12.21
C ARG A 69 -0.87 17.06 11.42
N VAL A 70 -1.10 16.68 10.15
CA VAL A 70 -2.00 17.42 9.24
C VAL A 70 -3.28 16.67 8.88
N ILE A 71 -3.39 15.40 9.27
CA ILE A 71 -4.57 14.56 9.04
C ILE A 71 -5.34 14.27 10.33
N SER A 72 -6.59 13.89 10.17
CA SER A 72 -7.54 13.51 11.23
C SER A 72 -8.11 12.10 11.03
N VAL A 73 -7.64 11.37 10.01
CA VAL A 73 -7.99 9.99 9.72
C VAL A 73 -6.84 9.03 10.10
N PRO A 74 -7.12 7.72 10.30
CA PRO A 74 -6.08 6.73 10.57
C PRO A 74 -4.94 6.72 9.55
N LEU A 75 -3.72 6.44 10.04
CA LEU A 75 -2.50 6.35 9.26
C LEU A 75 -1.90 4.95 9.35
N THR A 76 -1.64 4.31 8.20
CA THR A 76 -0.92 3.04 8.10
C THR A 76 0.39 3.21 7.36
N ILE A 77 1.49 2.67 7.89
CA ILE A 77 2.83 2.90 7.39
C ILE A 77 3.40 1.64 6.75
N ASP A 78 3.91 1.77 5.52
CA ASP A 78 4.73 0.73 4.92
C ASP A 78 6.12 0.74 5.55
N VAL A 79 6.45 -0.32 6.29
CA VAL A 79 7.76 -0.49 6.95
C VAL A 79 8.61 -1.55 6.24
N GLU A 80 8.26 -1.89 5.00
CA GLU A 80 8.99 -2.88 4.19
C GLU A 80 9.16 -4.21 4.96
N ALA A 81 10.35 -4.79 4.97
CA ALA A 81 10.66 -6.00 5.73
C ALA A 81 10.98 -5.74 7.21
N GLY A 82 10.67 -4.53 7.71
CA GLY A 82 11.00 -4.08 9.07
C GLY A 82 12.43 -3.53 9.23
N TYR A 83 13.09 -3.12 8.15
CA TYR A 83 14.42 -2.47 8.11
C TYR A 83 15.60 -3.33 8.62
N SER A 84 15.34 -4.50 9.19
CA SER A 84 16.37 -5.44 9.65
C SER A 84 15.82 -6.86 9.83
N ASP A 85 16.72 -7.83 9.85
CA ASP A 85 16.42 -9.20 10.29
C ASP A 85 16.70 -9.42 11.78
N ASP A 86 17.39 -8.47 12.42
CA ASP A 86 17.53 -8.42 13.88
C ASP A 86 16.20 -7.94 14.49
N LEU A 87 15.56 -8.86 15.23
CA LEU A 87 14.27 -8.61 15.88
C LEU A 87 14.29 -7.44 16.87
N THR A 88 15.45 -7.14 17.46
CA THR A 88 15.61 -5.98 18.36
C THR A 88 15.43 -4.68 17.58
N ARG A 89 16.08 -4.59 16.40
CA ARG A 89 15.96 -3.44 15.50
C ARG A 89 14.56 -3.33 14.90
N VAL A 90 13.94 -4.46 14.57
CA VAL A 90 12.53 -4.47 14.14
C VAL A 90 11.64 -3.89 15.23
N ALA A 91 11.85 -4.27 16.49
CA ALA A 91 11.10 -3.69 17.61
C ALA A 91 11.28 -2.17 17.71
N GLU A 92 12.51 -1.67 17.55
CA GLU A 92 12.81 -0.23 17.53
C GLU A 92 12.07 0.51 16.40
N VAL A 93 12.03 -0.08 15.20
CA VAL A 93 11.31 0.48 14.04
C VAL A 93 9.81 0.56 14.32
N ILE A 94 9.19 -0.54 14.77
CA ILE A 94 7.76 -0.58 15.07
C ILE A 94 7.40 0.42 16.18
N GLU A 95 8.20 0.45 17.24
CA GLU A 95 8.02 1.36 18.37
C GLU A 95 8.05 2.83 17.89
N ALA A 96 9.00 3.15 17.01
CA ALA A 96 9.17 4.50 16.49
C ALA A 96 8.03 4.94 15.57
N VAL A 97 7.55 4.09 14.67
CA VAL A 97 6.43 4.46 13.78
C VAL A 97 5.10 4.57 14.56
N ILE A 98 4.87 3.74 15.58
CA ILE A 98 3.72 3.89 16.49
C ILE A 98 3.82 5.23 17.21
N ALA A 99 4.98 5.55 17.79
CA ALA A 99 5.19 6.81 18.49
C ALA A 99 4.98 8.04 17.57
N ALA A 100 5.31 7.92 16.29
CA ALA A 100 5.09 8.96 15.27
C ALA A 100 3.63 9.11 14.82
N GLY A 101 2.73 8.19 15.22
CA GLY A 101 1.29 8.28 14.95
C GLY A 101 0.71 7.18 14.06
N ALA A 102 1.49 6.16 13.72
CA ALA A 102 0.98 5.00 12.97
C ALA A 102 -0.01 4.19 13.83
N VAL A 103 -1.14 3.82 13.23
CA VAL A 103 -2.12 2.89 13.83
C VAL A 103 -2.30 1.60 13.02
N GLY A 104 -1.57 1.48 11.91
CA GLY A 104 -1.36 0.22 11.22
C GLY A 104 -0.01 0.20 10.51
N ILE A 105 0.43 -0.98 10.12
CA ILE A 105 1.64 -1.17 9.32
C ILE A 105 1.40 -2.17 8.19
N ASN A 106 2.14 -2.01 7.09
CA ASN A 106 2.47 -3.13 6.21
C ASN A 106 3.87 -3.62 6.56
N ILE A 107 4.04 -4.94 6.73
CA ILE A 107 5.35 -5.57 6.91
C ILE A 107 5.43 -6.83 6.02
N GLU A 108 6.55 -7.01 5.32
CA GLU A 108 6.66 -8.01 4.23
C GLU A 108 7.72 -9.09 4.46
N ASP A 109 7.52 -10.24 3.83
CA ASP A 109 8.48 -11.36 3.81
C ASP A 109 9.51 -11.22 2.68
N GLY A 110 9.22 -10.46 1.63
CA GLY A 110 10.07 -10.33 0.46
C GLY A 110 10.41 -11.71 -0.14
N ALA A 111 11.69 -12.00 -0.32
CA ALA A 111 12.19 -13.32 -0.72
C ALA A 111 12.65 -14.19 0.46
N ALA A 112 12.52 -13.70 1.70
CA ALA A 112 12.96 -14.42 2.89
C ALA A 112 11.98 -15.55 3.26
N SER A 113 12.38 -16.38 4.22
CA SER A 113 11.51 -17.44 4.73
C SER A 113 10.33 -16.82 5.53
N PRO A 114 9.12 -17.38 5.40
CA PRO A 114 7.95 -16.88 6.11
C PRO A 114 8.10 -16.95 7.64
N GLU A 115 8.91 -17.87 8.15
CA GLU A 115 9.21 -18.00 9.59
C GLU A 115 9.90 -16.76 10.17
N LEU A 116 10.68 -16.04 9.36
CA LEU A 116 11.25 -14.77 9.80
C LEU A 116 10.18 -13.69 9.94
N LEU A 117 9.23 -13.60 9.00
CA LEU A 117 8.14 -12.64 9.10
C LEU A 117 7.21 -12.96 10.29
N VAL A 118 6.95 -14.24 10.57
CA VAL A 118 6.23 -14.68 11.79
C VAL A 118 6.83 -14.04 13.04
N ARG A 119 8.14 -14.18 13.23
CA ARG A 119 8.85 -13.61 14.40
C ARG A 119 8.79 -12.09 14.42
N LYS A 120 8.84 -11.42 13.26
CA LYS A 120 8.71 -9.96 13.15
C LYS A 120 7.28 -9.49 13.49
N ILE A 121 6.24 -10.23 13.10
CA ILE A 121 4.83 -9.96 13.45
C ILE A 121 4.62 -10.12 14.97
N GLU A 122 5.15 -11.19 15.57
CA GLU A 122 5.09 -11.40 17.03
C GLU A 122 5.73 -10.23 17.79
N VAL A 123 6.89 -9.77 17.33
CA VAL A 123 7.56 -8.58 17.89
C VAL A 123 6.70 -7.33 17.72
N ALA A 124 6.15 -7.09 16.53
CA ALA A 124 5.29 -5.95 16.28
C ALA A 124 4.05 -5.95 17.18
N ARG A 125 3.44 -7.11 17.42
CA ARG A 125 2.31 -7.26 18.35
C ARG A 125 2.71 -6.94 19.78
N GLN A 126 3.82 -7.51 20.27
CA GLN A 126 4.32 -7.24 21.62
C GLN A 126 4.64 -5.76 21.84
N VAL A 127 5.21 -5.08 20.83
CA VAL A 127 5.49 -3.64 20.87
C VAL A 127 4.17 -2.85 20.96
N ALA A 128 3.20 -3.16 20.09
CA ALA A 128 1.90 -2.51 20.08
C ALA A 128 1.15 -2.65 21.42
N ASP A 129 1.18 -3.85 22.01
CA ASP A 129 0.56 -4.13 23.32
C ASP A 129 1.20 -3.30 24.43
N ARG A 130 2.54 -3.21 24.47
CA ARG A 130 3.25 -2.35 25.45
C ARG A 130 2.91 -0.87 25.28
N ARG A 131 2.63 -0.43 24.06
CA ARG A 131 2.23 0.95 23.75
C ARG A 131 0.72 1.21 23.90
N ASN A 132 -0.07 0.19 24.24
CA ASN A 132 -1.53 0.24 24.29
C ASN A 132 -2.15 0.77 22.97
N VAL A 133 -1.58 0.39 21.84
CA VAL A 133 -2.09 0.72 20.51
C VAL A 133 -2.63 -0.54 19.88
N LYS A 134 -3.89 -0.52 19.43
CA LYS A 134 -4.47 -1.62 18.67
C LYS A 134 -3.95 -1.58 17.23
N LEU A 135 -2.67 -1.89 17.05
CA LEU A 135 -1.98 -1.78 15.77
C LEU A 135 -2.56 -2.80 14.79
N PHE A 136 -3.01 -2.33 13.62
CA PHE A 136 -3.38 -3.20 12.51
C PHE A 136 -2.12 -3.67 11.77
N ILE A 137 -1.78 -4.95 11.88
CA ILE A 137 -0.61 -5.54 11.21
C ILE A 137 -1.07 -6.20 9.91
N ASN A 138 -0.80 -5.55 8.78
CA ASN A 138 -1.10 -6.07 7.46
C ASN A 138 0.13 -6.84 6.92
N ALA A 139 0.12 -8.16 7.05
CA ALA A 139 1.23 -9.00 6.64
C ALA A 139 1.26 -9.17 5.12
N ARG A 140 2.32 -8.66 4.48
CA ARG A 140 2.51 -8.77 3.04
C ARG A 140 3.32 -10.01 2.70
N THR A 141 2.83 -10.72 1.69
CA THR A 141 3.56 -11.81 1.06
C THR A 141 3.90 -11.45 -0.38
N ASP A 142 5.16 -11.64 -0.73
CA ASP A 142 5.71 -11.33 -2.05
C ASP A 142 5.70 -12.53 -3.02
N VAL A 143 4.95 -13.59 -2.70
CA VAL A 143 4.78 -14.79 -3.54
C VAL A 143 4.47 -14.44 -5.01
N TYR A 144 3.54 -13.50 -5.22
CA TYR A 144 3.16 -13.06 -6.57
C TYR A 144 4.16 -12.06 -7.16
N LEU A 145 4.47 -10.97 -6.45
CA LEU A 145 5.37 -9.92 -6.95
C LEU A 145 6.78 -10.44 -7.31
N ARG A 146 7.30 -11.40 -6.55
CA ARG A 146 8.64 -11.97 -6.77
C ARG A 146 8.63 -13.32 -7.47
N GLY A 147 7.45 -13.88 -7.76
CA GLY A 147 7.32 -15.19 -8.41
C GLY A 147 8.03 -16.30 -7.64
N LEU A 148 7.81 -16.38 -6.32
CA LEU A 148 8.57 -17.28 -5.44
C LEU A 148 8.29 -18.77 -5.68
N VAL A 149 7.16 -19.08 -6.30
CA VAL A 149 6.73 -20.45 -6.65
C VAL A 149 6.09 -20.47 -8.05
N PRO A 150 5.99 -21.65 -8.69
CA PRO A 150 5.24 -21.83 -9.95
C PRO A 150 3.81 -21.32 -9.85
N ALA A 151 3.21 -20.94 -10.98
CA ALA A 151 1.91 -20.26 -11.02
C ALA A 151 0.79 -21.08 -10.35
N GLU A 152 0.80 -22.39 -10.57
CA GLU A 152 -0.13 -23.37 -10.01
C GLU A 152 -0.09 -23.46 -8.47
N ASP A 153 1.04 -23.10 -7.85
CA ASP A 153 1.26 -23.22 -6.40
C ASP A 153 1.05 -21.90 -5.65
N ARG A 154 0.89 -20.76 -6.36
CA ARG A 154 0.87 -19.42 -5.74
C ARG A 154 -0.23 -19.24 -4.71
N VAL A 155 -1.45 -19.70 -5.01
CA VAL A 155 -2.59 -19.62 -4.08
C VAL A 155 -2.30 -20.45 -2.83
N ALA A 156 -1.85 -21.69 -3.00
CA ALA A 156 -1.58 -22.60 -1.88
C ALA A 156 -0.46 -22.08 -0.97
N GLU A 157 0.65 -21.60 -1.56
CA GLU A 157 1.76 -21.02 -0.79
C GLU A 157 1.34 -19.72 -0.09
N THR A 158 0.57 -18.85 -0.76
CA THR A 158 0.05 -17.62 -0.16
C THR A 158 -0.86 -17.90 1.04
N LEU A 159 -1.76 -18.87 0.94
CA LEU A 159 -2.64 -19.29 2.04
C LEU A 159 -1.87 -19.94 3.19
N LYS A 160 -0.86 -20.77 2.88
CA LYS A 160 0.04 -21.34 3.89
C LYS A 160 0.73 -20.24 4.69
N ARG A 161 1.28 -19.23 4.02
CA ARG A 161 1.89 -18.06 4.68
C ARG A 161 0.88 -17.24 5.46
N ALA A 162 -0.30 -17.01 4.90
CA ALA A 162 -1.38 -16.29 5.57
C ALA A 162 -1.78 -16.96 6.90
N ALA A 163 -1.87 -18.29 6.95
CA ALA A 163 -2.16 -19.03 8.17
C ALA A 163 -1.07 -18.85 9.23
N LEU A 164 0.21 -18.90 8.83
CA LEU A 164 1.33 -18.63 9.73
C LEU A 164 1.30 -17.19 10.28
N TYR A 165 1.05 -16.21 9.41
CA TYR A 165 1.02 -14.80 9.79
C TYR A 165 -0.19 -14.48 10.67
N GLN A 166 -1.35 -15.08 10.39
CA GLN A 166 -2.52 -14.98 11.25
C GLN A 166 -2.22 -15.55 12.65
N ALA A 167 -1.61 -16.73 12.74
CA ALA A 167 -1.25 -17.35 14.02
C ALA A 167 -0.25 -16.50 14.82
N ALA A 168 0.64 -15.77 14.12
CA ALA A 168 1.58 -14.83 14.72
C ALA A 168 0.93 -13.52 15.22
N GLY A 169 -0.31 -13.24 14.81
CA GLY A 169 -1.06 -12.04 15.22
C GLY A 169 -1.21 -10.97 14.15
N ALA A 170 -1.09 -11.30 12.86
CA ALA A 170 -1.47 -10.41 11.77
C ALA A 170 -2.99 -10.18 11.75
N ASP A 171 -3.40 -8.97 11.36
CA ASP A 171 -4.81 -8.56 11.24
C ASP A 171 -5.31 -8.52 9.79
N GLY A 172 -4.39 -8.58 8.81
CA GLY A 172 -4.71 -8.57 7.40
C GLY A 172 -3.66 -9.33 6.58
N LEU A 173 -4.07 -9.79 5.40
CA LEU A 173 -3.20 -10.41 4.41
C LEU A 173 -3.06 -9.46 3.23
N PHE A 174 -1.85 -9.05 2.89
CA PHE A 174 -1.56 -8.35 1.66
C PHE A 174 -0.94 -9.30 0.62
N ALA A 175 -1.79 -9.83 -0.26
CA ALA A 175 -1.39 -10.64 -1.41
C ALA A 175 -0.93 -9.71 -2.56
N ALA A 176 0.22 -9.06 -2.38
CA ALA A 176 0.72 -8.08 -3.34
C ALA A 176 1.05 -8.75 -4.67
N GLY A 177 0.51 -8.24 -5.78
CA GLY A 177 0.78 -8.73 -7.14
C GLY A 177 -0.26 -9.67 -7.74
N VAL A 178 -1.23 -10.17 -6.96
CA VAL A 178 -2.33 -10.99 -7.51
C VAL A 178 -3.28 -10.13 -8.34
N THR A 179 -3.68 -10.60 -9.52
CA THR A 179 -4.65 -9.91 -10.39
C THR A 179 -5.75 -10.83 -10.94
N ALA A 180 -5.54 -12.14 -10.98
CA ALA A 180 -6.53 -13.06 -11.54
C ALA A 180 -7.73 -13.25 -10.59
N LYS A 181 -8.95 -13.09 -11.12
CA LYS A 181 -10.22 -13.20 -10.35
C LYS A 181 -10.33 -14.50 -9.55
N TYR A 182 -10.03 -15.63 -10.18
CA TYR A 182 -10.16 -16.94 -9.53
C TYR A 182 -9.15 -17.14 -8.39
N GLU A 183 -7.94 -16.57 -8.51
CA GLU A 183 -6.95 -16.61 -7.43
C GLU A 183 -7.37 -15.70 -6.28
N ILE A 184 -7.84 -14.48 -6.58
CA ILE A 184 -8.35 -13.54 -5.56
C ILE A 184 -9.50 -14.18 -4.77
N GLU A 185 -10.45 -14.81 -5.46
CA GLU A 185 -11.57 -15.51 -4.83
C GLU A 185 -11.08 -16.62 -3.91
N ALA A 186 -10.18 -17.49 -4.40
CA ALA A 186 -9.62 -18.59 -3.63
C ALA A 186 -8.86 -18.10 -2.39
N LEU A 187 -8.11 -17.00 -2.51
CA LEU A 187 -7.43 -16.37 -1.37
C LEU A 187 -8.44 -15.84 -0.34
N CYS A 188 -9.46 -15.11 -0.77
CA CYS A 188 -10.47 -14.55 0.13
C CYS A 188 -11.30 -15.63 0.85
N GLN A 189 -11.55 -16.77 0.20
CA GLN A 189 -12.26 -17.91 0.81
C GLN A 189 -11.34 -18.75 1.72
N GLY A 190 -10.04 -18.78 1.44
CA GLY A 190 -9.07 -19.63 2.13
C GLY A 190 -8.49 -19.05 3.42
N THR A 191 -8.80 -17.78 3.76
CA THR A 191 -8.34 -17.15 5.01
C THR A 191 -9.46 -16.33 5.65
N SER A 192 -9.39 -16.19 6.98
CA SER A 192 -10.26 -15.26 7.72
C SER A 192 -9.70 -13.84 7.81
N LEU A 193 -8.43 -13.63 7.40
CA LEU A 193 -7.83 -12.31 7.35
C LEU A 193 -8.48 -11.45 6.26
N PRO A 194 -8.85 -10.19 6.54
CA PRO A 194 -9.13 -9.19 5.52
C PRO A 194 -8.03 -9.16 4.45
N VAL A 195 -8.39 -9.47 3.20
CA VAL A 195 -7.43 -9.49 2.09
C VAL A 195 -7.27 -8.08 1.52
N ASN A 196 -6.02 -7.64 1.43
CA ASN A 196 -5.54 -6.46 0.74
C ASN A 196 -4.93 -6.86 -0.61
N VAL A 197 -5.24 -6.10 -1.67
CA VAL A 197 -4.63 -6.25 -3.00
C VAL A 197 -4.02 -4.92 -3.47
N LEU A 198 -3.06 -5.02 -4.40
CA LEU A 198 -2.37 -3.87 -4.98
C LEU A 198 -3.04 -3.47 -6.30
N GLY A 199 -3.35 -2.18 -6.46
CA GLY A 199 -3.86 -1.62 -7.71
C GLY A 199 -2.84 -1.78 -8.84
N LEU A 200 -3.13 -2.70 -9.77
CA LEU A 200 -2.28 -3.02 -10.92
C LEU A 200 -3.13 -3.11 -12.20
N PRO A 201 -2.52 -2.92 -13.39
CA PRO A 201 -3.20 -3.22 -14.64
C PRO A 201 -3.75 -4.65 -14.66
N GLY A 202 -5.01 -4.80 -15.08
CA GLY A 202 -5.69 -6.09 -15.14
C GLY A 202 -6.36 -6.55 -13.84
N LEU A 203 -6.24 -5.79 -12.75
CA LEU A 203 -7.01 -6.04 -11.53
C LEU A 203 -8.52 -5.82 -11.77
N PRO A 204 -9.42 -6.64 -11.19
CA PRO A 204 -10.87 -6.44 -11.27
C PRO A 204 -11.33 -5.07 -10.76
N SER A 205 -12.54 -4.65 -11.13
CA SER A 205 -13.11 -3.39 -10.64
C SER A 205 -13.29 -3.41 -9.11
N PRO A 206 -13.34 -2.26 -8.42
CA PRO A 206 -13.61 -2.22 -6.99
C PRO A 206 -14.89 -2.97 -6.57
N GLU A 207 -15.95 -2.90 -7.38
CA GLU A 207 -17.20 -3.63 -7.14
C GLU A 207 -16.99 -5.14 -7.21
N GLU A 208 -16.25 -5.61 -8.23
CA GLU A 208 -15.91 -7.02 -8.38
C GLU A 208 -15.01 -7.50 -7.23
N LEU A 209 -13.97 -6.73 -6.87
CA LEU A 209 -13.09 -7.05 -5.75
C LEU A 209 -13.87 -7.21 -4.44
N GLN A 210 -14.79 -6.28 -4.15
CA GLN A 210 -15.63 -6.36 -2.98
C GLN A 210 -16.50 -7.62 -2.98
N ALA A 211 -17.09 -7.96 -4.14
CA ALA A 211 -17.90 -9.16 -4.32
C ALA A 211 -17.09 -10.46 -4.13
N LEU A 212 -15.82 -10.47 -4.55
CA LEU A 212 -14.90 -11.59 -4.36
C LEU A 212 -14.43 -11.76 -2.90
N GLY A 213 -14.70 -10.78 -2.02
CA GLY A 213 -14.35 -10.85 -0.61
C GLY A 213 -13.15 -9.99 -0.20
N VAL A 214 -12.56 -9.22 -1.13
CA VAL A 214 -11.48 -8.28 -0.80
C VAL A 214 -11.99 -7.21 0.18
N ARG A 215 -11.13 -6.81 1.11
CA ARG A 215 -11.45 -5.81 2.15
C ARG A 215 -10.56 -4.59 2.13
N ARG A 216 -9.44 -4.64 1.41
CA ARG A 216 -8.58 -3.47 1.20
C ARG A 216 -8.01 -3.45 -0.23
N LEU A 217 -7.97 -2.27 -0.83
CA LEU A 217 -7.31 -1.99 -2.10
C LEU A 217 -6.31 -0.87 -1.88
N SER A 218 -5.02 -1.13 -2.09
CA SER A 218 -3.94 -0.15 -1.92
C SER A 218 -3.39 0.28 -3.29
N ALA A 219 -3.06 1.55 -3.46
CA ALA A 219 -2.50 2.09 -4.72
C ALA A 219 -0.98 1.84 -4.90
N GLY A 220 -0.27 1.51 -3.82
CA GLY A 220 1.19 1.34 -3.82
C GLY A 220 1.96 2.53 -4.37
N SER A 221 3.01 2.29 -5.15
CA SER A 221 3.86 3.34 -5.74
C SER A 221 3.24 4.04 -6.94
N GLY A 222 2.15 3.53 -7.51
CA GLY A 222 1.64 3.96 -8.82
C GLY A 222 1.31 5.45 -8.92
N ILE A 223 0.83 6.07 -7.84
CA ILE A 223 0.59 7.52 -7.79
C ILE A 223 1.91 8.28 -7.90
N ALA A 224 2.95 7.88 -7.16
CA ALA A 224 4.25 8.53 -7.19
C ALA A 224 4.96 8.34 -8.54
N GLU A 225 4.89 7.14 -9.13
CA GLU A 225 5.41 6.86 -10.47
C GLU A 225 4.79 7.81 -11.52
N PHE A 226 3.47 7.97 -11.49
CA PHE A 226 2.76 8.90 -12.38
C PHE A 226 3.22 10.35 -12.16
N LEU A 227 3.30 10.80 -10.90
CA LEU A 227 3.71 12.18 -10.58
C LEU A 227 5.13 12.47 -11.08
N TYR A 228 6.08 11.57 -10.87
CA TYR A 228 7.45 11.74 -11.36
C TYR A 228 7.54 11.68 -12.89
N GLY A 229 6.76 10.83 -13.56
CA GLY A 229 6.67 10.81 -15.03
C GLY A 229 6.08 12.10 -15.61
N ALA A 230 5.02 12.63 -14.99
CA ALA A 230 4.40 13.89 -15.37
C ALA A 230 5.36 15.07 -15.16
N MET A 231 6.05 15.10 -14.01
CA MET A 231 7.09 16.09 -13.71
C MET A 231 8.21 16.07 -14.76
N ALA A 232 8.72 14.88 -15.11
CA ALA A 232 9.77 14.74 -16.12
C ALA A 232 9.33 15.30 -17.48
N SER A 233 8.07 15.04 -17.87
CA SER A 233 7.49 15.53 -19.12
C SER A 233 7.37 17.05 -19.16
N LEU A 234 6.84 17.65 -18.08
CA LEU A 234 6.74 19.11 -17.94
C LEU A 234 8.11 19.77 -17.89
N ALA A 235 9.04 19.23 -17.09
CA ALA A 235 10.38 19.77 -16.94
C ALA A 235 11.11 19.76 -18.29
N LYS A 236 10.99 18.67 -19.07
CA LYS A 236 11.55 18.61 -20.42
C LYS A 236 10.98 19.70 -21.34
N GLY A 237 9.66 19.85 -21.39
CA GLY A 237 9.02 20.89 -22.20
C GLY A 237 9.42 22.31 -21.78
N PHE A 238 9.47 22.56 -20.47
CA PHE A 238 9.87 23.84 -19.90
C PHE A 238 11.35 24.16 -20.19
N LEU A 239 12.25 23.20 -20.03
CA LEU A 239 13.67 23.38 -20.35
C LEU A 239 13.90 23.70 -21.84
N GLN A 240 13.04 23.20 -22.72
CA GLN A 240 13.12 23.45 -24.17
C GLN A 240 12.52 24.79 -24.61
N THR A 241 11.47 25.26 -23.93
CA THR A 241 10.62 26.34 -24.44
C THR A 241 10.44 27.53 -23.49
N GLY A 242 10.82 27.37 -22.22
CA GLY A 242 10.52 28.31 -21.13
C GLY A 242 9.03 28.42 -20.78
N LYS A 243 8.17 27.57 -21.37
CA LYS A 243 6.72 27.58 -21.15
C LYS A 243 6.31 26.33 -20.40
N LEU A 244 5.54 26.53 -19.33
CA LEU A 244 4.89 25.43 -18.63
C LEU A 244 3.60 25.13 -19.39
N ASP A 245 3.64 24.11 -20.23
CA ASP A 245 2.47 23.60 -20.93
C ASP A 245 2.07 22.27 -20.29
N SER A 246 0.91 22.23 -19.64
CA SER A 246 0.34 21.01 -19.07
C SER A 246 -0.81 20.46 -19.92
N SER A 247 -1.10 21.04 -21.08
CA SER A 247 -2.22 20.64 -21.93
C SER A 247 -2.07 19.21 -22.49
N HIS A 248 -0.83 18.73 -22.60
CA HIS A 248 -0.48 17.36 -22.98
C HIS A 248 -0.46 16.37 -21.80
N LEU A 249 -0.54 16.85 -20.54
CA LEU A 249 -0.77 15.98 -19.40
C LEU A 249 -2.27 15.71 -19.25
N LYS A 250 -2.78 14.70 -19.95
CA LYS A 250 -4.15 14.20 -19.74
C LYS A 250 -4.18 12.67 -19.81
N ALA A 251 -4.96 12.06 -18.93
CA ALA A 251 -5.66 10.83 -19.28
C ALA A 251 -6.87 11.22 -20.15
N PHE A 252 -7.10 10.54 -21.27
CA PHE A 252 -8.31 10.76 -22.05
C PHE A 252 -9.54 10.38 -21.21
N THR A 253 -10.51 11.29 -21.07
CA THR A 253 -11.79 10.96 -20.44
C THR A 253 -12.64 10.09 -21.38
N TYR A 254 -13.55 9.28 -20.82
CA TYR A 254 -14.52 8.50 -21.61
C TYR A 254 -15.31 9.38 -22.60
N GLY A 255 -15.63 10.62 -22.22
CA GLY A 255 -16.28 11.60 -23.10
C GLY A 255 -15.39 12.09 -24.25
N GLU A 256 -14.10 12.33 -24.00
CA GLU A 256 -13.12 12.72 -25.03
C GLU A 256 -12.85 11.56 -26.01
N VAL A 257 -12.77 10.32 -25.53
CA VAL A 257 -12.64 9.13 -26.41
C VAL A 257 -13.90 8.90 -27.24
N ASN A 258 -15.10 9.04 -26.66
CA ASN A 258 -16.35 8.89 -27.43
C ASN A 258 -16.60 10.02 -28.42
N ALA A 259 -16.15 11.25 -28.14
CA ALA A 259 -16.24 12.37 -29.08
C ALA A 259 -15.33 12.16 -30.30
N LEU A 260 -14.16 11.54 -30.12
CA LEU A 260 -13.24 11.18 -31.20
C LEU A 260 -13.77 10.08 -32.13
N LEU A 261 -14.69 9.23 -31.65
CA LEU A 261 -15.26 8.10 -32.39
C LEU A 261 -16.66 8.36 -32.95
N LYS A 262 -17.25 9.55 -32.72
CA LYS A 262 -18.45 9.98 -33.43
C LYS A 262 -18.03 10.48 -34.81
N MET A 263 -18.35 9.71 -35.86
CA MET A 263 -18.16 10.15 -37.24
C MET A 263 -18.90 11.47 -37.47
N ALA A 264 -18.24 12.43 -38.14
CA ALA A 264 -18.91 13.61 -38.65
C ALA A 264 -20.10 13.16 -39.52
N GLY A 265 -21.30 13.58 -39.16
CA GLY A 265 -22.51 13.16 -39.85
C GLY A 265 -22.42 13.44 -41.35
N ASN A 266 -22.75 12.42 -42.14
CA ASN A 266 -23.22 12.60 -43.50
C ASN A 266 -24.40 13.59 -43.46
N THR A 267 -24.25 14.74 -44.12
CA THR A 267 -25.37 15.32 -44.88
C THR A 267 -25.65 14.45 -46.09
#